data_AF-A0A1T5AJV5-F1
#
_entry.id   AF-A0A1T5AJV5-F1
#
_cell.length_a   1.000
_cell.length_b   1.000
_cell.length_c   1.000
_cell.angle_alpha   90.00
_cell.angle_beta   90.00
_cell.angle_gamma   90.00
#
_symmetry.space_group_name_H-M   'P 1'
#
loop_
_entity.id
_entity.type
_entity.pdbx_description
1 polymer ?
#
loop_
_entity_poly.entity_id
_entity_poly.type
_entity_poly.pdbx_seq_one_letter_code
_entity_poly.pdbx_strand_id
1 'polypeptide(L)'
;MSNELSSFIEKAENINYNTASQRVARNKKILKIKGYFVSNLSLCYLEKHIDDGLLFDSLNKAMFENGKKYWYTLNALELHGGIINQKYLECYTNYPIIALKGHLPFKKIIQKFIKSDILNYNSEYYYISPKLKRTNFNSLTYKTIEAIKENILTDFGTLNKNIGLISYNTAEKYAEFGKFRWAFKGVSNITGLMQGSKPGFVLADILIGTSINEKDVSFFIEKIKHIQSFNNASRIIPFLIVDDLSKEALIALKYHGIAVGFIKELFGQKYAETLKELISVLNNAGASLKSSPEKYLDLIKELKKYNEGLANNIRGALFEFVVGHIHSLDSNSSIDLGREIYENDSRHEMDVLAIYNDRIVIAECKAKRSMINLETIDKWLGEKVPAFKKWIEKQETWNKKNIEFEFWSTGGFTDEALEKLEYISKSASKYKVSYFEPNDIRNKALSMQNKKLKEALDDFFLKAKV
;
A
#
# COMPACT_ATOMS: atom_id res chain seq x y z
N MET A 1 -20.22 -2.96 22.55
CA MET A 1 -19.60 -1.90 23.39
C MET A 1 -19.78 -2.19 24.89
N SER A 2 -19.02 -1.56 25.80
CA SER A 2 -19.09 -1.86 27.24
C SER A 2 -20.44 -1.54 27.90
N ASN A 3 -21.11 -0.47 27.46
CA ASN A 3 -22.47 -0.13 27.88
C ASN A 3 -23.49 -1.16 27.38
N GLU A 4 -23.43 -1.53 26.11
CA GLU A 4 -24.31 -2.56 25.52
C GLU A 4 -24.15 -3.91 26.22
N LEU A 5 -22.90 -4.31 26.51
CA LEU A 5 -22.63 -5.53 27.27
C LEU A 5 -23.20 -5.44 28.69
N SER A 6 -23.11 -4.27 29.32
CA SER A 6 -23.69 -4.04 30.65
C SER A 6 -25.22 -4.12 30.61
N SER A 7 -25.88 -3.51 29.62
CA SER A 7 -27.33 -3.63 29.42
C SER A 7 -27.78 -5.04 29.05
N PHE A 8 -26.95 -5.81 28.34
CA PHE A 8 -27.24 -7.22 28.08
C PHE A 8 -27.22 -8.05 29.37
N ILE A 9 -26.19 -7.89 30.20
CA ILE A 9 -26.06 -8.58 31.50
C ILE A 9 -27.18 -8.15 32.45
N GLU A 10 -27.51 -6.86 32.50
CA GLU A 10 -28.63 -6.31 33.27
C GLU A 10 -29.93 -7.08 33.00
N LYS A 11 -30.26 -7.27 31.71
CA LYS A 11 -31.47 -7.99 31.28
C LYS A 11 -31.36 -9.49 31.50
N ALA A 12 -30.23 -10.09 31.17
CA ALA A 12 -30.03 -11.55 31.23
C ALA A 12 -30.03 -12.07 32.67
N GLU A 13 -29.54 -11.28 33.62
CA GLU A 13 -29.39 -11.67 35.03
C GLU A 13 -30.38 -10.96 35.96
N ASN A 14 -31.25 -10.09 35.42
CA ASN A 14 -32.21 -9.28 36.17
C ASN A 14 -31.60 -8.51 37.36
N ILE A 15 -30.45 -7.87 37.11
CA ILE A 15 -29.74 -7.02 38.08
C ILE A 15 -29.81 -5.56 37.65
N ASN A 16 -29.42 -4.60 38.50
CA ASN A 16 -29.36 -3.19 38.08
C ASN A 16 -28.16 -2.90 37.15
N TYR A 17 -28.29 -1.91 36.25
CA TYR A 17 -27.23 -1.51 35.32
C TYR A 17 -25.89 -1.22 36.01
N ASN A 18 -25.91 -0.54 37.17
CA ASN A 18 -24.68 -0.19 37.89
C ASN A 18 -23.90 -1.44 38.34
N THR A 19 -24.60 -2.48 38.81
CA THR A 19 -23.98 -3.76 39.18
C THR A 19 -23.46 -4.49 37.94
N ALA A 20 -24.24 -4.52 36.85
CA ALA A 20 -23.80 -5.10 35.58
C ALA A 20 -22.54 -4.42 35.03
N SER A 21 -22.52 -3.09 35.02
CA SER A 21 -21.38 -2.27 34.61
C SER A 21 -20.14 -2.51 35.47
N GLN A 22 -20.30 -2.59 36.81
CA GLN A 22 -19.21 -2.96 37.70
C GLN A 22 -18.68 -4.37 37.44
N ARG A 23 -19.55 -5.35 37.13
CA ARG A 23 -19.14 -6.71 36.75
C ARG A 23 -18.31 -6.68 35.47
N VAL A 24 -18.77 -6.02 34.42
CA VAL A 24 -18.00 -5.84 33.17
C VAL A 24 -16.66 -5.18 33.45
N ALA A 25 -16.64 -4.09 34.23
CA ALA A 25 -15.44 -3.34 34.54
C ALA A 25 -14.38 -4.17 35.29
N ARG A 26 -14.78 -4.99 36.26
CA ARG A 26 -13.89 -5.77 37.14
C ARG A 26 -13.52 -7.15 36.60
N ASN A 27 -14.25 -7.67 35.61
CA ASN A 27 -13.97 -9.00 35.07
C ASN A 27 -12.64 -9.01 34.28
N LYS A 28 -11.65 -9.77 34.78
CA LYS A 28 -10.31 -9.90 34.19
C LYS A 28 -10.29 -10.74 32.90
N LYS A 29 -11.30 -11.56 32.65
CA LYS A 29 -11.42 -12.34 31.41
C LYS A 29 -11.86 -11.50 30.21
N ILE A 30 -12.43 -10.32 30.46
CA ILE A 30 -12.88 -9.39 29.42
C ILE A 30 -11.74 -8.42 29.10
N LEU A 31 -11.13 -8.61 27.94
CA LEU A 31 -10.15 -7.70 27.37
C LEU A 31 -10.86 -6.44 26.85
N LYS A 32 -10.15 -5.30 26.88
CA LYS A 32 -10.74 -3.98 26.60
C LYS A 32 -9.81 -3.08 25.82
N ILE A 33 -10.31 -2.54 24.71
CA ILE A 33 -9.71 -1.37 24.05
C ILE A 33 -10.37 -0.12 24.64
N LYS A 34 -9.57 0.79 25.21
CA LYS A 34 -10.04 1.95 25.99
C LYS A 34 -9.48 3.27 25.47
N GLY A 35 -10.17 4.37 25.78
CA GLY A 35 -9.68 5.73 25.53
C GLY A 35 -9.87 6.22 24.10
N TYR A 36 -10.49 5.44 23.22
CA TYR A 36 -10.84 5.82 21.86
C TYR A 36 -12.29 6.29 21.71
N PHE A 37 -13.11 6.05 22.73
CA PHE A 37 -14.56 6.23 22.65
C PHE A 37 -15.02 7.34 23.58
N VAL A 38 -16.16 7.94 23.26
CA VAL A 38 -16.86 8.92 24.11
C VAL A 38 -17.25 8.29 25.45
N SER A 39 -17.47 9.13 26.47
CA SER A 39 -17.98 8.71 27.79
C SER A 39 -17.18 7.59 28.47
N ASN A 40 -15.86 7.53 28.22
CA ASN A 40 -14.97 6.48 28.74
C ASN A 40 -15.41 5.05 28.41
N LEU A 41 -16.19 4.88 27.33
CA LEU A 41 -16.59 3.56 26.85
C LEU A 41 -15.37 2.76 26.40
N SER A 42 -15.57 1.44 26.30
CA SER A 42 -14.55 0.51 25.81
C SER A 42 -15.16 -0.56 24.90
N LEU A 43 -14.38 -0.99 23.92
CA LEU A 43 -14.69 -2.20 23.17
C LEU A 43 -14.26 -3.39 24.02
N CYS A 44 -15.24 -4.21 24.42
CA CYS A 44 -15.01 -5.41 25.22
C CYS A 44 -14.94 -6.63 24.30
N TYR A 45 -13.95 -7.49 24.50
CA TYR A 45 -13.77 -8.73 23.74
C TYR A 45 -13.13 -9.82 24.61
N LEU A 46 -13.16 -11.06 24.11
CA LEU A 46 -12.51 -12.22 24.73
C LEU A 46 -11.29 -12.60 23.89
N GLU A 47 -10.33 -13.30 24.50
CA GLU A 47 -9.11 -13.74 23.80
C GLU A 47 -9.43 -14.61 22.57
N LYS A 48 -10.45 -15.47 22.66
CA LYS A 48 -10.93 -16.27 21.52
C LYS A 48 -11.40 -15.44 20.30
N HIS A 49 -11.76 -14.16 20.49
CA HIS A 49 -12.14 -13.28 19.39
C HIS A 49 -10.95 -12.72 18.62
N ILE A 50 -9.72 -12.99 19.05
CA ILE A 50 -8.52 -12.68 18.27
C ILE A 50 -8.43 -13.59 17.04
N ASP A 51 -8.86 -14.84 17.19
CA ASP A 51 -8.75 -15.86 16.15
C ASP A 51 -9.97 -15.94 15.22
N ASP A 52 -11.08 -15.28 15.57
CA ASP A 52 -12.28 -15.27 14.73
C ASP A 52 -12.21 -14.30 13.53
N GLY A 53 -11.21 -13.41 13.52
CA GLY A 53 -10.97 -12.44 12.45
C GLY A 53 -11.93 -11.24 12.41
N LEU A 54 -12.84 -11.11 13.38
CA LEU A 54 -13.89 -10.07 13.40
C LEU A 54 -13.57 -8.89 14.34
N LEU A 55 -12.48 -8.97 15.10
CA LEU A 55 -12.13 -7.97 16.10
C LEU A 55 -11.83 -6.60 15.47
N PHE A 56 -11.13 -6.55 14.33
CA PHE A 56 -10.89 -5.30 13.62
C PHE A 56 -12.18 -4.64 13.13
N ASP A 57 -13.09 -5.40 12.51
CA ASP A 57 -14.34 -4.85 11.98
C ASP A 57 -15.23 -4.31 13.12
N SER A 58 -15.24 -5.02 14.25
CA SER A 58 -15.91 -4.59 15.48
C SER A 58 -15.31 -3.30 16.04
N LEU A 59 -13.98 -3.18 16.03
CA LEU A 59 -13.26 -1.97 16.45
C LEU A 59 -13.53 -0.80 15.52
N ASN A 60 -13.49 -1.03 14.20
CA ASN A 60 -13.75 -0.04 13.18
C ASN A 60 -15.17 0.52 13.30
N LYS A 61 -16.17 -0.36 13.43
CA LYS A 61 -17.57 0.02 13.68
C LYS A 61 -17.72 0.80 14.99
N ALA A 62 -17.14 0.30 16.08
CA ALA A 62 -17.22 0.97 17.38
C ALA A 62 -16.59 2.38 17.34
N MET A 63 -15.47 2.56 16.63
CA MET A 63 -14.86 3.88 16.47
C MET A 63 -15.69 4.77 15.55
N PHE A 64 -16.29 4.25 14.49
CA PHE A 64 -17.17 5.05 13.65
C PHE A 64 -18.34 5.64 14.45
N GLU A 65 -19.00 4.82 15.27
CA GLU A 65 -20.18 5.20 16.04
C GLU A 65 -19.84 6.04 17.29
N ASN A 66 -18.80 5.67 18.03
CA ASN A 66 -18.53 6.21 19.37
C ASN A 66 -17.17 6.91 19.50
N GLY A 67 -16.38 6.99 18.43
CA GLY A 67 -14.98 7.43 18.48
C GLY A 67 -14.48 8.07 17.19
N LYS A 68 -15.37 8.73 16.43
CA LYS A 68 -15.15 9.09 15.02
C LYS A 68 -13.82 9.81 14.75
N LYS A 69 -13.34 10.61 15.71
CA LYS A 69 -12.03 11.28 15.66
C LYS A 69 -10.82 10.36 15.53
N TYR A 70 -10.96 9.06 15.83
CA TYR A 70 -9.90 8.05 15.66
C TYR A 70 -10.19 7.11 14.50
N TRP A 71 -11.46 6.99 14.12
CA TRP A 71 -11.91 6.12 13.05
C TRP A 71 -11.24 6.42 11.70
N TYR A 72 -10.96 7.70 11.40
CA TYR A 72 -10.27 8.08 10.15
C TYR A 72 -8.96 7.33 9.92
N THR A 73 -8.22 7.00 10.99
CA THR A 73 -7.02 6.17 10.88
C THR A 73 -7.34 4.76 10.42
N LEU A 74 -8.32 4.11 11.06
CA LEU A 74 -8.68 2.73 10.70
C LEU A 74 -9.28 2.67 9.29
N ASN A 75 -10.09 3.66 8.93
CA ASN A 75 -10.66 3.74 7.58
C ASN A 75 -9.59 3.91 6.51
N ALA A 76 -8.61 4.79 6.72
CA ALA A 76 -7.50 4.95 5.78
C ALA A 76 -6.69 3.65 5.62
N LEU A 77 -6.40 2.96 6.72
CA LEU A 77 -5.69 1.67 6.66
C LEU A 77 -6.52 0.62 5.91
N GLU A 78 -7.80 0.46 6.25
CA GLU A 78 -8.69 -0.50 5.61
C GLU A 78 -8.86 -0.25 4.11
N LEU A 79 -9.05 1.01 3.71
CA LEU A 79 -9.17 1.44 2.32
C LEU A 79 -7.94 1.08 1.49
N HIS A 80 -6.77 0.96 2.13
CA HIS A 80 -5.49 0.63 1.52
C HIS A 80 -4.99 -0.78 1.87
N GLY A 81 -5.91 -1.72 2.16
CA GLY A 81 -5.56 -3.14 2.34
C GLY A 81 -4.84 -3.44 3.67
N GLY A 82 -4.97 -2.55 4.65
CA GLY A 82 -4.42 -2.69 5.99
C GLY A 82 -2.98 -2.21 6.16
N ILE A 83 -2.39 -1.60 5.12
CA ILE A 83 -1.05 -1.04 5.15
C ILE A 83 -0.99 0.26 4.34
N ILE A 84 -0.21 1.24 4.81
CA ILE A 84 -0.08 2.52 4.14
C ILE A 84 1.23 3.23 4.49
N ASN A 85 1.86 3.88 3.52
CA ASN A 85 3.01 4.75 3.78
C ASN A 85 2.60 5.94 4.65
N GLN A 86 3.48 6.36 5.56
CA GLN A 86 3.26 7.51 6.44
C GLN A 86 2.78 8.75 5.68
N LYS A 87 3.42 9.08 4.53
CA LYS A 87 3.10 10.30 3.77
C LYS A 87 1.64 10.33 3.31
N TYR A 88 1.09 9.17 2.95
CA TYR A 88 -0.31 9.04 2.54
C TYR A 88 -1.25 9.02 3.73
N LEU A 89 -0.88 8.40 4.85
CA LEU A 89 -1.72 8.40 6.05
C LEU A 89 -1.92 9.82 6.62
N GLU A 90 -0.90 10.67 6.54
CA GLU A 90 -1.00 12.10 6.85
C GLU A 90 -2.04 12.80 5.94
N CYS A 91 -2.10 12.43 4.65
CA CYS A 91 -3.10 12.95 3.71
C CYS A 91 -4.51 12.41 4.00
N TYR A 92 -4.66 11.13 4.32
CA TYR A 92 -5.98 10.47 4.40
C TYR A 92 -6.62 10.50 5.79
N THR A 93 -6.18 11.43 6.64
CA THR A 93 -6.79 11.71 7.93
C THR A 93 -7.11 13.20 8.04
N ASN A 94 -8.05 13.57 8.90
CA ASN A 94 -8.35 14.97 9.20
C ASN A 94 -7.55 15.49 10.40
N TYR A 95 -6.32 15.00 10.60
CA TYR A 95 -5.48 15.38 11.73
C TYR A 95 -4.42 16.39 11.28
N PRO A 96 -4.22 17.47 12.05
CA PRO A 96 -3.22 18.44 11.70
C PRO A 96 -1.81 17.86 11.99
N ILE A 97 -0.88 18.08 11.08
CA ILE A 97 0.53 17.71 11.23
C ILE A 97 1.30 18.75 12.06
N ILE A 98 0.76 19.97 12.16
CA ILE A 98 1.23 21.05 13.04
C ILE A 98 0.18 21.29 14.14
N ALA A 99 0.59 21.70 15.34
CA ALA A 99 -0.34 21.93 16.44
C ALA A 99 -1.46 22.94 16.09
N LEU A 100 -2.72 22.51 16.28
CA LEU A 100 -3.92 23.31 16.10
C LEU A 100 -4.77 23.24 17.38
N LYS A 101 -5.17 24.40 17.91
CA LYS A 101 -5.92 24.50 19.17
C LYS A 101 -7.24 23.73 19.06
N GLY A 102 -7.52 22.87 20.04
CA GLY A 102 -8.73 22.05 20.06
C GLY A 102 -8.64 20.75 19.25
N HIS A 103 -7.54 20.53 18.52
CA HIS A 103 -7.34 19.32 17.71
C HIS A 103 -6.15 18.49 18.21
N LEU A 104 -6.27 17.18 18.09
CA LEU A 104 -5.17 16.26 18.37
C LEU A 104 -4.27 16.15 17.15
N PRO A 105 -2.95 16.45 17.25
CA PRO A 105 -2.03 16.30 16.14
C PRO A 105 -1.88 14.84 15.69
N PHE A 106 -1.63 14.65 14.39
CA PHE A 106 -1.43 13.34 13.75
C PHE A 106 -0.50 12.44 14.57
N LYS A 107 0.70 12.94 14.90
CA LYS A 107 1.73 12.21 15.66
C LYS A 107 1.21 11.69 17.01
N LYS A 108 0.39 12.47 17.72
CA LYS A 108 -0.17 12.04 19.02
C LYS A 108 -1.19 10.94 18.86
N ILE A 109 -2.01 11.00 17.81
CA ILE A 109 -3.01 9.97 17.52
C ILE A 109 -2.32 8.66 17.12
N ILE A 110 -1.39 8.70 16.18
CA ILE A 110 -0.69 7.50 15.70
C ILE A 110 0.14 6.86 16.82
N GLN A 111 0.84 7.65 17.65
CA GLN A 111 1.55 7.10 18.81
C GLN A 111 0.62 6.40 19.79
N LYS A 112 -0.62 6.86 19.94
CA LYS A 112 -1.62 6.17 20.78
C LYS A 112 -2.01 4.82 20.20
N PHE A 113 -2.22 4.74 18.88
CA PHE A 113 -2.48 3.48 18.17
C PHE A 113 -1.34 2.46 18.32
N ILE A 114 -0.09 2.91 18.19
CA ILE A 114 1.10 2.05 18.38
C ILE A 114 1.21 1.57 19.82
N LYS A 115 1.10 2.47 20.80
CA LYS A 115 1.15 2.11 22.23
C LYS A 115 0.05 1.15 22.66
N SER A 116 -1.05 1.10 21.91
CA SER A 116 -2.18 0.20 22.17
C SER A 116 -2.12 -1.09 21.35
N ASP A 117 -1.02 -1.32 20.60
CA ASP A 117 -0.83 -2.49 19.74
C ASP A 117 -1.98 -2.70 18.73
N ILE A 118 -2.56 -1.59 18.27
CA ILE A 118 -3.58 -1.59 17.20
C ILE A 118 -2.91 -1.45 15.84
N LEU A 119 -1.85 -0.65 15.77
CA LEU A 119 -1.03 -0.45 14.57
C LEU A 119 0.44 -0.72 14.89
N ASN A 120 1.16 -1.23 13.90
CA ASN A 120 2.61 -1.34 13.89
C ASN A 120 3.20 -0.38 12.86
N TYR A 121 4.51 -0.12 12.99
CA TYR A 121 5.25 0.79 12.12
C TYR A 121 6.63 0.21 11.81
N ASN A 122 7.02 0.18 10.53
CA ASN A 122 8.30 -0.37 10.07
C ASN A 122 9.23 0.69 9.46
N SER A 123 9.29 1.89 10.05
CA SER A 123 10.04 3.08 9.58
C SER A 123 9.49 3.80 8.35
N GLU A 124 8.60 3.18 7.58
CA GLU A 124 7.99 3.82 6.41
C GLU A 124 6.46 3.60 6.36
N TYR A 125 6.00 2.40 6.70
CA TYR A 125 4.60 2.01 6.61
C TYR A 125 3.98 1.79 7.99
N TYR A 126 2.75 2.25 8.13
CA TYR A 126 1.84 1.83 9.19
C TYR A 126 1.01 0.65 8.70
N TYR A 127 0.77 -0.34 9.55
CA TYR A 127 -0.06 -1.47 9.23
C TYR A 127 -0.87 -1.96 10.44
N ILE A 128 -2.01 -2.57 10.17
CA ILE A 128 -2.90 -3.11 11.21
C ILE A 128 -2.15 -4.23 11.95
N SER A 129 -2.24 -4.24 13.29
CA SER A 129 -1.64 -5.29 14.09
C SER A 129 -2.20 -6.67 13.70
N PRO A 130 -1.35 -7.68 13.45
CA PRO A 130 -1.80 -9.05 13.13
C PRO A 130 -2.75 -9.66 14.18
N LYS A 131 -2.72 -9.14 15.42
CA LYS A 131 -3.66 -9.51 16.50
C LYS A 131 -5.11 -9.08 16.25
N LEU A 132 -5.31 -8.05 15.43
CA LEU A 132 -6.65 -7.55 15.12
C LEU A 132 -7.16 -8.08 13.79
N LYS A 133 -6.26 -8.21 12.81
CA LYS A 133 -6.58 -8.69 11.47
C LYS A 133 -5.34 -9.37 10.88
N ARG A 134 -5.40 -10.68 10.71
CA ARG A 134 -4.38 -11.41 9.96
C ARG A 134 -4.48 -10.98 8.50
N THR A 135 -3.52 -10.20 8.04
CA THR A 135 -3.51 -9.64 6.69
C THR A 135 -2.25 -10.13 6.00
N ASN A 136 -2.40 -10.81 4.86
CA ASN A 136 -1.27 -11.10 3.99
C ASN A 136 -1.01 -9.83 3.18
N PHE A 137 -0.08 -9.02 3.65
CA PHE A 137 0.35 -7.84 2.92
C PHE A 137 1.09 -8.27 1.65
N ASN A 138 0.63 -7.75 0.51
CA ASN A 138 1.29 -7.92 -0.77
C ASN A 138 2.06 -6.63 -1.08
N SER A 139 3.38 -6.67 -0.88
CA SER A 139 4.26 -5.51 -1.01
C SER A 139 4.32 -4.93 -2.40
N LEU A 140 4.38 -5.82 -3.37
CA LEU A 140 4.36 -5.51 -4.79
C LEU A 140 3.14 -4.64 -5.15
N THR A 141 1.97 -5.04 -4.67
CA THR A 141 0.70 -4.35 -4.93
C THR A 141 0.69 -2.93 -4.39
N TYR A 142 0.92 -2.73 -3.09
CA TYR A 142 0.79 -1.39 -2.51
C TYR A 142 1.89 -0.46 -3.03
N LYS A 143 3.14 -0.93 -3.21
CA LYS A 143 4.22 -0.11 -3.79
C LYS A 143 3.88 0.34 -5.21
N THR A 144 3.27 -0.53 -6.01
CA THR A 144 2.87 -0.19 -7.37
C THR A 144 1.76 0.85 -7.38
N ILE A 145 0.73 0.70 -6.54
CA ILE A 145 -0.33 1.70 -6.39
C ILE A 145 0.25 3.06 -5.96
N GLU A 146 1.21 3.07 -5.03
CA GLU A 146 1.89 4.30 -4.61
C GLU A 146 2.68 4.96 -5.75
N ALA A 147 3.42 4.18 -6.55
CA ALA A 147 4.11 4.69 -7.73
C ALA A 147 3.14 5.28 -8.78
N ILE A 148 1.97 4.65 -8.98
CA ILE A 148 0.90 5.16 -9.84
C ILE A 148 0.36 6.49 -9.28
N LYS A 149 0.10 6.57 -7.97
CA LYS A 149 -0.34 7.81 -7.31
C LYS A 149 0.66 8.95 -7.49
N GLU A 150 1.95 8.68 -7.27
CA GLU A 150 3.03 9.66 -7.46
C GLU A 150 3.03 10.25 -8.87
N ASN A 151 2.86 9.37 -9.87
CA ASN A 151 2.83 9.77 -11.27
C ASN A 151 1.58 10.59 -11.59
N ILE A 152 0.38 10.15 -11.16
CA ILE A 152 -0.87 10.89 -11.36
C ILE A 152 -0.80 12.29 -10.73
N LEU A 153 -0.22 12.42 -9.53
CA LEU A 153 -0.03 13.73 -8.88
C LEU A 153 0.92 14.63 -9.69
N THR A 154 1.90 14.05 -10.36
CA THR A 154 2.85 14.75 -11.23
C THR A 154 2.18 15.21 -12.53
N ASP A 155 1.39 14.33 -13.14
CA ASP A 155 0.58 14.64 -14.32
C ASP A 155 -0.48 15.70 -14.01
N PHE A 156 -1.13 15.61 -12.84
CA PHE A 156 -2.09 16.60 -12.35
C PHE A 156 -1.43 17.97 -12.16
N GLY A 157 -0.24 18.02 -11.55
CA GLY A 157 0.52 19.26 -11.44
C GLY A 157 0.86 19.86 -12.80
N THR A 158 1.27 19.03 -13.77
CA THR A 158 1.59 19.46 -15.13
C THR A 158 0.36 19.99 -15.86
N LEU A 159 -0.77 19.28 -15.78
CA LEU A 159 -2.04 19.70 -16.35
C LEU A 159 -2.45 21.08 -15.83
N ASN A 160 -2.51 21.23 -14.51
CA ASN A 160 -2.95 22.48 -13.87
C ASN A 160 -1.99 23.65 -14.14
N LYS A 161 -0.70 23.38 -14.27
CA LYS A 161 0.29 24.39 -14.70
C LYS A 161 0.04 24.83 -16.14
N ASN A 162 -0.16 23.88 -17.05
CA ASN A 162 -0.28 24.15 -18.49
C ASN A 162 -1.56 24.92 -18.84
N ILE A 163 -2.65 24.73 -18.10
CA ILE A 163 -3.90 25.49 -18.27
C ILE A 163 -3.91 26.82 -17.49
N GLY A 164 -2.83 27.15 -16.78
CA GLY A 164 -2.74 28.36 -15.96
C GLY A 164 -3.57 28.34 -14.67
N LEU A 165 -4.03 27.17 -14.20
CA LEU A 165 -4.75 27.06 -12.93
C LEU A 165 -3.83 27.29 -11.73
N ILE A 166 -2.56 26.89 -11.84
CA ILE A 166 -1.53 27.13 -10.84
C ILE A 166 -0.34 27.87 -11.45
N SER A 167 0.40 28.57 -10.61
CA SER A 167 1.62 29.30 -10.98
C SER A 167 2.78 28.34 -11.26
N TYR A 168 3.67 28.74 -12.17
CA TYR A 168 4.85 27.96 -12.54
C TYR A 168 5.72 27.65 -11.31
N ASN A 169 6.25 26.42 -11.20
CA ASN A 169 7.07 25.92 -10.08
C ASN A 169 6.41 25.94 -8.68
N THR A 170 5.09 26.06 -8.59
CA THR A 170 4.38 26.03 -7.28
C THR A 170 3.74 24.70 -6.95
N ALA A 171 3.82 23.72 -7.86
CA ALA A 171 3.33 22.37 -7.66
C ALA A 171 4.21 21.63 -6.64
N GLU A 172 3.68 21.38 -5.44
CA GLU A 172 4.35 20.68 -4.36
C GLU A 172 3.56 19.41 -4.00
N LYS A 173 4.25 18.27 -3.91
CA LYS A 173 3.67 17.01 -3.45
C LYS A 173 3.88 16.84 -1.95
N TYR A 174 2.90 16.25 -1.27
CA TYR A 174 2.92 16.06 0.19
C TYR A 174 3.19 17.37 0.94
N ALA A 175 2.59 18.46 0.50
CA ALA A 175 2.82 19.77 1.09
C ALA A 175 1.92 20.01 2.30
N GLU A 176 2.36 20.92 3.16
CA GLU A 176 1.53 21.46 4.23
C GLU A 176 0.68 22.62 3.70
N PHE A 177 -0.61 22.63 4.07
CA PHE A 177 -1.49 23.79 3.98
C PHE A 177 -2.54 23.75 5.09
N GLY A 178 -2.74 24.88 5.78
CA GLY A 178 -3.72 24.99 6.85
C GLY A 178 -3.43 24.08 8.05
N LYS A 179 -2.17 23.75 8.30
CA LYS A 179 -1.65 22.78 9.28
C LYS A 179 -1.93 21.31 8.96
N PHE A 180 -2.45 21.00 7.77
CA PHE A 180 -2.72 19.63 7.31
C PHE A 180 -1.80 19.26 6.14
N ARG A 181 -1.57 17.95 5.98
CA ARG A 181 -0.88 17.40 4.81
C ARG A 181 -1.85 17.21 3.66
N TRP A 182 -1.41 17.52 2.44
CA TRP A 182 -2.12 17.30 1.18
C TRP A 182 -1.21 16.57 0.20
N ALA A 183 -1.74 15.63 -0.58
CA ALA A 183 -0.95 14.95 -1.60
C ALA A 183 -0.42 15.92 -2.66
N PHE A 184 -1.17 17.00 -2.93
CA PHE A 184 -0.79 18.08 -3.84
C PHE A 184 -1.21 19.45 -3.32
N LYS A 185 -0.34 20.46 -3.53
CA LYS A 185 -0.62 21.89 -3.34
C LYS A 185 -0.05 22.66 -4.53
N GLY A 186 -0.82 23.61 -5.06
CA GLY A 186 -0.36 24.58 -6.04
C GLY A 186 -0.90 25.98 -5.75
N VAL A 187 -0.09 27.02 -5.97
CA VAL A 187 -0.50 28.42 -5.77
C VAL A 187 -1.26 28.88 -7.00
N SER A 188 -2.42 29.51 -6.82
CA SER A 188 -3.25 30.02 -7.91
C SER A 188 -3.47 31.53 -7.82
N ASN A 189 -3.15 32.21 -8.91
CA ASN A 189 -3.42 33.62 -9.13
C ASN A 189 -4.59 33.83 -10.11
N ILE A 190 -5.46 32.83 -10.29
CA ILE A 190 -6.69 33.02 -11.04
C ILE A 190 -7.56 34.03 -10.29
N THR A 191 -8.09 35.02 -11.01
CA THR A 191 -8.87 36.14 -10.46
C THR A 191 -9.99 35.69 -9.52
N GLY A 192 -10.68 34.58 -9.82
CA GLY A 192 -11.73 34.03 -8.96
C GLY A 192 -11.26 33.52 -7.59
N LEU A 193 -9.97 33.15 -7.47
CA LEU A 193 -9.37 32.65 -6.23
C LEU A 193 -8.56 33.70 -5.48
N MET A 194 -8.14 34.77 -6.14
CA MET A 194 -7.42 35.86 -5.49
C MET A 194 -8.31 36.64 -4.51
N GLN A 195 -7.71 37.10 -3.42
CA GLN A 195 -8.31 38.02 -2.45
C GLN A 195 -7.40 39.24 -2.31
N GLY A 196 -7.59 40.26 -3.16
CA GLY A 196 -6.64 41.36 -3.28
C GLY A 196 -5.29 40.85 -3.79
N SER A 197 -4.20 41.11 -3.08
CA SER A 197 -2.87 40.58 -3.39
C SER A 197 -2.63 39.15 -2.90
N LYS A 198 -3.58 38.57 -2.15
CA LYS A 198 -3.42 37.24 -1.57
C LYS A 198 -3.82 36.16 -2.60
N PRO A 199 -2.93 35.20 -2.91
CA PRO A 199 -3.26 34.12 -3.83
C PRO A 199 -4.24 33.11 -3.21
N GLY A 200 -4.92 32.37 -4.08
CA GLY A 200 -5.63 31.15 -3.71
C GLY A 200 -4.79 29.90 -3.95
N PHE A 201 -5.38 28.72 -3.71
CA PHE A 201 -4.65 27.46 -3.77
C PHE A 201 -5.48 26.34 -4.43
N VAL A 202 -4.81 25.48 -5.20
CA VAL A 202 -5.35 24.18 -5.60
C VAL A 202 -4.80 23.15 -4.62
N LEU A 203 -5.68 22.39 -3.98
CA LEU A 203 -5.31 21.32 -3.05
C LEU A 203 -5.88 20.02 -3.58
N ALA A 204 -5.10 18.93 -3.54
CA ALA A 204 -5.63 17.63 -3.91
C ALA A 204 -5.14 16.49 -3.02
N ASP A 205 -6.02 15.51 -2.85
CA ASP A 205 -5.68 14.15 -2.43
C ASP A 205 -6.10 13.15 -3.51
N ILE A 206 -5.57 11.92 -3.45
CA ILE A 206 -5.80 10.87 -4.45
C ILE A 206 -6.19 9.56 -3.77
N LEU A 207 -7.26 8.91 -4.24
CA LEU A 207 -7.71 7.59 -3.79
C LEU A 207 -7.97 6.73 -5.02
N ILE A 208 -7.24 5.62 -5.18
CA ILE A 208 -7.34 4.74 -6.36
C ILE A 208 -7.20 3.27 -5.98
N GLY A 209 -7.65 2.36 -6.85
CA GLY A 209 -7.41 0.92 -6.74
C GLY A 209 -8.28 0.22 -5.71
N THR A 210 -9.36 0.86 -5.27
CA THR A 210 -10.25 0.37 -4.21
C THR A 210 -11.64 0.96 -4.38
N SER A 211 -12.66 0.32 -3.80
CA SER A 211 -14.02 0.84 -3.81
C SER A 211 -14.18 1.97 -2.81
N ILE A 212 -14.59 3.16 -3.28
CA ILE A 212 -14.71 4.37 -2.46
C ILE A 212 -16.18 4.70 -2.21
N ASN A 213 -16.59 4.66 -0.94
CA ASN A 213 -17.95 4.97 -0.50
C ASN A 213 -18.03 6.33 0.20
N GLU A 214 -19.25 6.77 0.52
CA GLU A 214 -19.50 8.08 1.14
C GLU A 214 -18.69 8.31 2.43
N LYS A 215 -18.62 7.29 3.29
CA LYS A 215 -17.84 7.39 4.54
C LYS A 215 -16.35 7.62 4.25
N ASP A 216 -15.82 7.04 3.17
CA ASP A 216 -14.39 7.02 2.87
C ASP A 216 -13.85 8.39 2.48
N VAL A 217 -14.71 9.26 1.93
CA VAL A 217 -14.34 10.62 1.55
C VAL A 217 -14.51 11.64 2.68
N SER A 218 -15.06 11.21 3.83
CA SER A 218 -15.38 12.13 4.92
C SER A 218 -14.15 12.74 5.59
N PHE A 219 -12.98 12.09 5.55
CA PHE A 219 -11.74 12.71 6.06
C PHE A 219 -11.41 13.99 5.29
N PHE A 220 -11.61 13.96 3.97
CA PHE A 220 -11.27 15.04 3.07
C PHE A 220 -12.25 16.21 3.26
N ILE A 221 -13.55 15.89 3.34
CA ILE A 221 -14.61 16.87 3.62
C ILE A 221 -14.34 17.60 4.95
N GLU A 222 -14.09 16.86 6.03
CA GLU A 222 -13.85 17.47 7.35
C GLU A 222 -12.55 18.26 7.40
N LYS A 223 -11.48 17.78 6.72
CA LYS A 223 -10.23 18.54 6.57
C LYS A 223 -10.48 19.88 5.88
N ILE A 224 -11.25 19.90 4.79
CA ILE A 224 -11.62 21.14 4.06
C ILE A 224 -12.41 22.10 4.95
N LYS A 225 -13.43 21.60 5.66
CA LYS A 225 -14.22 22.42 6.61
C LYS A 225 -13.34 23.08 7.65
N HIS A 226 -12.36 22.36 8.21
CA HIS A 226 -11.44 22.92 9.19
C HIS A 226 -10.60 24.06 8.63
N ILE A 227 -9.96 23.89 7.47
CA ILE A 227 -9.12 24.95 6.91
C ILE A 227 -9.92 26.18 6.47
N GLN A 228 -11.16 25.99 6.01
CA GLN A 228 -12.06 27.08 5.63
C GLN A 228 -12.61 27.84 6.84
N SER A 229 -12.66 27.21 8.03
CA SER A 229 -13.08 27.87 9.27
C SER A 229 -12.04 28.83 9.86
N PHE A 230 -10.81 28.85 9.34
CA PHE A 230 -9.77 29.73 9.86
C PHE A 230 -10.04 31.20 9.53
N ASN A 231 -9.70 32.08 10.47
CA ASN A 231 -9.73 33.52 10.24
C ASN A 231 -8.82 33.87 9.05
N ASN A 232 -9.35 34.61 8.09
CA ASN A 232 -8.67 34.96 6.84
C ASN A 232 -8.20 33.74 6.04
N ALA A 233 -8.98 32.65 5.99
CA ALA A 233 -8.68 31.52 5.11
C ALA A 233 -8.53 31.96 3.64
N SER A 234 -7.49 31.46 2.96
CA SER A 234 -7.33 31.67 1.51
C SER A 234 -8.45 30.95 0.75
N ARG A 235 -8.85 31.45 -0.43
CA ARG A 235 -9.72 30.68 -1.31
C ARG A 235 -8.97 29.45 -1.82
N ILE A 236 -9.70 28.35 -1.98
CA ILE A 236 -9.14 27.08 -2.44
C ILE A 236 -10.03 26.48 -3.52
N ILE A 237 -9.43 25.67 -4.40
CA ILE A 237 -10.14 24.65 -5.18
C ILE A 237 -9.67 23.28 -4.71
N PRO A 238 -10.52 22.53 -3.99
CA PRO A 238 -10.16 21.20 -3.54
C PRO A 238 -10.53 20.15 -4.60
N PHE A 239 -9.58 19.27 -4.89
CA PHE A 239 -9.75 18.10 -5.75
C PHE A 239 -9.61 16.81 -4.96
N LEU A 240 -10.54 15.88 -5.14
CA LEU A 240 -10.29 14.48 -4.82
C LEU A 240 -10.13 13.72 -6.13
N ILE A 241 -8.92 13.23 -6.39
CA ILE A 241 -8.56 12.48 -7.61
C ILE A 241 -8.87 11.01 -7.38
N VAL A 242 -9.61 10.40 -8.31
CA VAL A 242 -10.14 9.04 -8.15
C VAL A 242 -10.18 8.27 -9.47
N ASP A 243 -10.08 6.95 -9.39
CA ASP A 243 -10.39 6.06 -10.51
C ASP A 243 -11.90 5.80 -10.63
N ASP A 244 -12.57 5.58 -9.50
CA ASP A 244 -14.02 5.38 -9.42
C ASP A 244 -14.55 5.67 -8.00
N LEU A 245 -15.86 5.88 -7.84
CA LEU A 245 -16.51 6.02 -6.53
C LEU A 245 -18.03 5.83 -6.58
N SER A 246 -18.62 5.50 -5.43
CA SER A 246 -20.08 5.40 -5.26
C SER A 246 -20.81 6.70 -5.58
N LYS A 247 -22.06 6.59 -6.02
CA LYS A 247 -22.92 7.76 -6.31
C LYS A 247 -23.08 8.65 -5.08
N GLU A 248 -23.19 8.04 -3.90
CA GLU A 248 -23.36 8.72 -2.61
C GLU A 248 -22.12 9.55 -2.27
N ALA A 249 -20.92 8.99 -2.47
CA ALA A 249 -19.67 9.74 -2.33
C ALA A 249 -19.59 10.92 -3.31
N LEU A 250 -20.01 10.73 -4.57
CA LEU A 250 -19.98 11.80 -5.58
C LEU A 250 -20.87 12.97 -5.15
N ILE A 251 -22.08 12.66 -4.68
CA ILE A 251 -23.05 13.65 -4.20
C ILE A 251 -22.48 14.38 -2.98
N ALA A 252 -21.94 13.65 -2.01
CA ALA A 252 -21.37 14.24 -0.80
C ALA A 252 -20.20 15.19 -1.10
N LEU A 253 -19.30 14.83 -2.01
CA LEU A 253 -18.19 15.69 -2.45
C LEU A 253 -18.70 16.96 -3.13
N LYS A 254 -19.60 16.82 -4.12
CA LYS A 254 -20.16 17.95 -4.87
C LYS A 254 -20.94 18.91 -3.96
N TYR A 255 -21.71 18.37 -3.02
CA TYR A 255 -22.46 19.17 -2.04
C TYR A 255 -21.53 20.08 -1.22
N HIS A 256 -20.31 19.62 -0.91
CA HIS A 256 -19.30 20.40 -0.18
C HIS A 256 -18.36 21.22 -1.09
N GLY A 257 -18.70 21.38 -2.37
CA GLY A 257 -17.91 22.18 -3.31
C GLY A 257 -16.55 21.57 -3.68
N ILE A 258 -16.42 20.25 -3.57
CA ILE A 258 -15.19 19.53 -3.92
C ILE A 258 -15.25 19.08 -5.38
N ALA A 259 -14.23 19.44 -6.15
CA ALA A 259 -14.05 18.94 -7.50
C ALA A 259 -13.63 17.48 -7.47
N VAL A 260 -14.25 16.65 -8.29
CA VAL A 260 -13.90 15.24 -8.41
C VAL A 260 -13.10 15.04 -9.69
N GLY A 261 -11.83 14.72 -9.53
CA GLY A 261 -10.88 14.49 -10.62
C GLY A 261 -10.85 13.03 -11.02
N PHE A 262 -11.82 12.58 -11.81
CA PHE A 262 -11.77 11.22 -12.37
C PHE A 262 -10.58 11.10 -13.33
N ILE A 263 -9.73 10.08 -13.15
CA ILE A 263 -8.52 9.88 -13.98
C ILE A 263 -8.87 9.87 -15.47
N LYS A 264 -9.97 9.21 -15.85
CA LYS A 264 -10.45 9.16 -17.25
C LYS A 264 -10.77 10.54 -17.83
N GLU A 265 -11.28 11.47 -17.02
CA GLU A 265 -11.65 12.82 -17.46
C GLU A 265 -10.44 13.74 -17.47
N LEU A 266 -9.50 13.54 -16.54
CA LEU A 266 -8.28 14.34 -16.44
C LEU A 266 -7.23 13.97 -17.50
N PHE A 267 -7.11 12.68 -17.83
CA PHE A 267 -5.99 12.14 -18.60
C PHE A 267 -6.41 11.23 -19.77
N GLY A 268 -7.72 11.06 -19.98
CA GLY A 268 -8.28 10.27 -21.07
C GLY A 268 -8.62 8.82 -20.68
N GLN A 269 -9.69 8.32 -21.31
CA GLN A 269 -10.30 7.02 -21.02
C GLN A 269 -9.29 5.86 -21.14
N LYS A 270 -8.54 5.81 -22.24
CA LYS A 270 -7.65 4.70 -22.52
C LYS A 270 -6.51 4.57 -21.49
N TYR A 271 -5.99 5.70 -21.01
CA TYR A 271 -4.98 5.71 -19.96
C TYR A 271 -5.56 5.18 -18.63
N ALA A 272 -6.75 5.65 -18.25
CA ALA A 272 -7.43 5.21 -17.05
C ALA A 272 -7.76 3.70 -17.07
N GLU A 273 -8.23 3.18 -18.20
CA GLU A 273 -8.52 1.76 -18.39
C GLU A 273 -7.25 0.91 -18.27
N THR A 274 -6.17 1.31 -18.95
CA THR A 274 -4.87 0.63 -18.86
C THR A 274 -4.38 0.54 -17.42
N LEU A 275 -4.49 1.63 -16.65
CA LEU A 275 -4.09 1.65 -15.23
C LEU A 275 -4.96 0.74 -14.37
N LYS A 276 -6.28 0.81 -14.54
CA LYS A 276 -7.23 -0.01 -13.78
C LYS A 276 -7.00 -1.50 -14.04
N GLU A 277 -6.76 -1.86 -15.29
CA GLU A 277 -6.51 -3.23 -15.69
C GLU A 277 -5.15 -3.73 -15.18
N LEU A 278 -4.12 -2.88 -15.21
CA LEU A 278 -2.82 -3.21 -14.64
C LEU A 278 -2.92 -3.43 -13.13
N ILE A 279 -3.56 -2.52 -12.38
CA ILE A 279 -3.76 -2.68 -10.92
C ILE A 279 -4.50 -3.99 -10.64
N SER A 280 -5.54 -4.32 -11.42
CA SER A 280 -6.30 -5.57 -11.25
C SER A 280 -5.44 -6.82 -11.43
N VAL A 281 -4.59 -6.84 -12.47
CA VAL A 281 -3.65 -7.95 -12.72
C VAL A 281 -2.63 -8.07 -11.59
N LEU A 282 -2.08 -6.94 -11.12
CA LEU A 282 -1.12 -6.90 -10.02
C LEU A 282 -1.71 -7.37 -8.69
N ASN A 283 -2.92 -6.90 -8.35
CA ASN A 283 -3.64 -7.29 -7.13
C ASN A 283 -3.92 -8.80 -7.06
N ASN A 284 -4.11 -9.43 -8.22
CA ASN A 284 -4.44 -10.85 -8.35
C ASN A 284 -3.32 -11.64 -9.02
N ALA A 285 -2.07 -11.33 -8.69
CA ALA A 285 -0.89 -11.82 -9.42
C ALA A 285 -0.88 -13.34 -9.64
N GLY A 286 -0.96 -14.12 -8.58
CA GLY A 286 -0.91 -15.58 -8.67
C GLY A 286 -2.04 -16.17 -9.51
N ALA A 287 -3.26 -15.62 -9.41
CA ALA A 287 -4.39 -16.04 -10.23
C ALA A 287 -4.22 -15.60 -11.71
N SER A 288 -3.80 -14.35 -11.94
CA SER A 288 -3.61 -13.78 -13.28
C SER A 288 -2.54 -14.51 -14.07
N LEU A 289 -1.44 -14.92 -13.42
CA LEU A 289 -0.36 -15.71 -14.01
C LEU A 289 -0.81 -17.12 -14.42
N LYS A 290 -1.89 -17.65 -13.83
CA LYS A 290 -2.46 -18.95 -14.21
C LYS A 290 -3.49 -18.83 -15.33
N SER A 291 -4.37 -17.82 -15.27
CA SER A 291 -5.49 -17.68 -16.22
C SER A 291 -5.13 -16.94 -17.50
N SER A 292 -4.26 -15.93 -17.41
CA SER A 292 -3.94 -15.02 -18.51
C SER A 292 -2.49 -14.50 -18.41
N PRO A 293 -1.49 -15.40 -18.47
CA PRO A 293 -0.09 -15.09 -18.16
C PRO A 293 0.52 -13.99 -19.03
N GLU A 294 0.01 -13.74 -20.23
CA GLU A 294 0.58 -12.72 -21.13
C GLU A 294 -0.11 -11.35 -21.05
N LYS A 295 -1.24 -11.25 -20.36
CA LYS A 295 -2.07 -10.04 -20.35
C LYS A 295 -1.31 -8.81 -19.82
N TYR A 296 -0.49 -8.99 -18.79
CA TYR A 296 0.31 -7.90 -18.24
C TYR A 296 1.36 -7.38 -19.25
N LEU A 297 1.87 -8.23 -20.15
CA LEU A 297 2.85 -7.82 -21.16
C LEU A 297 2.24 -6.84 -22.16
N ASP A 298 1.00 -7.08 -22.56
CA ASP A 298 0.24 -6.20 -23.45
C ASP A 298 -0.04 -4.85 -22.75
N LEU A 299 -0.41 -4.87 -21.46
CA LEU A 299 -0.60 -3.67 -20.64
C LEU A 299 0.67 -2.84 -20.46
N ILE A 300 1.84 -3.48 -20.31
CA ILE A 300 3.13 -2.77 -20.27
C ILE A 300 3.35 -2.02 -21.58
N LYS A 301 3.14 -2.70 -22.72
CA LYS A 301 3.31 -2.10 -24.06
C LYS A 301 2.38 -0.91 -24.26
N GLU A 302 1.13 -1.00 -23.80
CA GLU A 302 0.20 0.12 -23.84
C GLU A 302 0.60 1.26 -22.89
N LEU A 303 0.95 0.94 -21.65
CA LEU A 303 1.36 1.93 -20.66
C LEU A 303 2.57 2.74 -21.13
N LYS A 304 3.56 2.12 -21.76
CA LYS A 304 4.71 2.83 -22.34
C LYS A 304 4.32 3.88 -23.39
N LYS A 305 3.23 3.66 -24.14
CA LYS A 305 2.77 4.62 -25.17
C LYS A 305 2.16 5.87 -24.55
N TYR A 306 1.47 5.71 -23.43
CA TYR A 306 0.72 6.80 -22.79
C TYR A 306 1.49 7.47 -21.64
N ASN A 307 2.35 6.73 -20.94
CA ASN A 307 3.13 7.22 -19.83
C ASN A 307 4.41 6.41 -19.58
N GLU A 308 5.47 6.74 -20.32
CA GLU A 308 6.79 6.11 -20.17
C GLU A 308 7.40 6.33 -18.78
N GLY A 309 7.16 7.51 -18.18
CA GLY A 309 7.63 7.83 -16.83
C GLY A 309 7.07 6.87 -15.79
N LEU A 310 5.75 6.64 -15.81
CA LEU A 310 5.11 5.66 -14.94
C LEU A 310 5.63 4.25 -15.20
N ALA A 311 5.69 3.81 -16.45
CA ALA A 311 6.22 2.49 -16.80
C ALA A 311 7.59 2.28 -16.16
N ASN A 312 8.50 3.25 -16.27
CA ASN A 312 9.81 3.19 -15.63
C ASN A 312 9.75 3.14 -14.10
N ASN A 313 8.84 3.88 -13.46
CA ASN A 313 8.67 3.88 -12.00
C ASN A 313 8.19 2.53 -11.45
N ILE A 314 7.37 1.80 -12.21
CA ILE A 314 6.85 0.48 -11.82
C ILE A 314 7.65 -0.68 -12.44
N ARG A 315 8.79 -0.40 -13.08
CA ARG A 315 9.63 -1.40 -13.76
C ARG A 315 10.01 -2.57 -12.85
N GLY A 316 10.38 -2.30 -11.60
CA GLY A 316 10.69 -3.35 -10.61
C GLY A 316 9.54 -4.32 -10.44
N ALA A 317 8.36 -3.79 -10.13
CA ALA A 317 7.14 -4.55 -9.92
C ALA A 317 6.75 -5.42 -11.13
N LEU A 318 6.84 -4.84 -12.32
CA LEU A 318 6.56 -5.56 -13.56
C LEU A 318 7.57 -6.69 -13.84
N PHE A 319 8.82 -6.52 -13.39
CA PHE A 319 9.84 -7.55 -13.55
C PHE A 319 9.64 -8.73 -12.59
N GLU A 320 9.18 -8.48 -11.36
CA GLU A 320 8.76 -9.54 -10.43
C GLU A 320 7.65 -10.40 -11.05
N PHE A 321 6.70 -9.76 -11.76
CA PHE A 321 5.71 -10.47 -12.57
C PHE A 321 6.31 -11.32 -13.68
N VAL A 322 7.36 -10.84 -14.35
CA VAL A 322 8.08 -11.64 -15.37
C VAL A 322 8.72 -12.87 -14.75
N VAL A 323 9.42 -12.74 -13.63
CA VAL A 323 10.02 -13.89 -12.95
C VAL A 323 8.93 -14.85 -12.43
N GLY A 324 7.85 -14.32 -11.88
CA GLY A 324 6.66 -15.10 -11.52
C GLY A 324 6.06 -15.87 -12.68
N HIS A 325 5.92 -15.24 -13.86
CA HIS A 325 5.45 -15.88 -15.09
C HIS A 325 6.39 -17.00 -15.54
N ILE A 326 7.70 -16.80 -15.46
CA ILE A 326 8.68 -17.85 -15.79
C ILE A 326 8.47 -19.09 -14.92
N HIS A 327 8.22 -18.90 -13.61
CA HIS A 327 7.95 -20.02 -12.71
C HIS A 327 6.54 -20.60 -12.87
N SER A 328 5.54 -19.80 -13.24
CA SER A 328 4.13 -20.22 -13.36
C SER A 328 3.86 -21.16 -14.53
N LEU A 329 4.74 -21.21 -15.53
CA LEU A 329 4.58 -22.11 -16.68
C LEU A 329 4.64 -23.59 -16.29
N ASP A 330 5.25 -23.92 -15.15
CA ASP A 330 5.11 -25.27 -14.60
C ASP A 330 3.74 -25.41 -13.95
N SER A 331 2.89 -26.24 -14.57
CA SER A 331 1.49 -26.47 -14.18
C SER A 331 1.26 -26.87 -12.72
N ASN A 332 2.28 -27.38 -12.02
CA ASN A 332 2.18 -27.79 -10.61
C ASN A 332 2.74 -26.76 -9.63
N SER A 333 3.03 -25.54 -10.09
CA SER A 333 3.53 -24.47 -9.24
C SER A 333 2.42 -23.58 -8.66
N SER A 334 2.63 -23.11 -7.44
CA SER A 334 1.89 -22.00 -6.85
C SER A 334 2.82 -20.79 -6.73
N ILE A 335 2.35 -19.62 -7.17
CA ILE A 335 3.14 -18.39 -7.21
C ILE A 335 2.52 -17.36 -6.28
N ASP A 336 3.36 -16.78 -5.43
CA ASP A 336 3.05 -15.64 -4.56
C ASP A 336 4.10 -14.54 -4.83
N LEU A 337 3.65 -13.31 -5.07
CA LEU A 337 4.53 -12.19 -5.42
C LEU A 337 4.49 -11.14 -4.33
N GLY A 338 5.65 -10.60 -3.94
CA GLY A 338 5.75 -9.61 -2.88
C GLY A 338 5.22 -10.11 -1.53
N ARG A 339 5.49 -11.38 -1.21
CA ARG A 339 5.04 -11.99 0.04
C ARG A 339 5.90 -11.48 1.18
N GLU A 340 5.26 -11.04 2.25
CA GLU A 340 5.98 -10.57 3.44
C GLU A 340 5.89 -11.54 4.61
N ILE A 341 7.01 -11.67 5.30
CA ILE A 341 7.15 -12.49 6.50
C ILE A 341 7.76 -11.67 7.63
N TYR A 342 7.53 -12.12 8.86
CA TYR A 342 8.21 -11.58 10.04
C TYR A 342 9.08 -12.67 10.64
N GLU A 343 10.39 -12.46 10.65
CA GLU A 343 11.37 -13.40 11.19
C GLU A 343 12.61 -12.62 11.66
N ASN A 344 13.29 -13.10 12.70
CA ASN A 344 14.46 -12.42 13.28
C ASN A 344 14.17 -10.96 13.68
N ASP A 345 12.99 -10.75 14.28
CA ASP A 345 12.48 -9.45 14.73
C ASP A 345 12.36 -8.38 13.63
N SER A 346 12.44 -8.80 12.36
CA SER A 346 12.42 -7.94 11.19
C SER A 346 11.41 -8.43 10.16
N ARG A 347 10.94 -7.50 9.33
CA ARG A 347 10.06 -7.82 8.21
C ARG A 347 10.90 -8.04 6.96
N HIS A 348 10.66 -9.14 6.28
CA HIS A 348 11.35 -9.50 5.04
C HIS A 348 10.34 -9.77 3.93
N GLU A 349 10.66 -9.32 2.73
CA GLU A 349 9.84 -9.45 1.54
C GLU A 349 10.51 -10.40 0.56
N MET A 350 9.73 -11.39 0.11
CA MET A 350 10.05 -12.30 -0.99
C MET A 350 9.42 -11.74 -2.27
N ASP A 351 10.26 -11.26 -3.19
CA ASP A 351 9.79 -10.68 -4.44
C ASP A 351 8.97 -11.73 -5.25
N VAL A 352 9.50 -12.96 -5.36
CA VAL A 352 8.76 -14.12 -5.90
C VAL A 352 8.95 -15.33 -5.00
N LEU A 353 7.85 -15.97 -4.61
CA LEU A 353 7.81 -17.28 -3.97
C LEU A 353 7.08 -18.26 -4.90
N ALA A 354 7.82 -19.25 -5.42
CA ALA A 354 7.26 -20.32 -6.24
C ALA A 354 7.35 -21.66 -5.50
N ILE A 355 6.21 -22.30 -5.30
CA ILE A 355 6.10 -23.56 -4.57
C ILE A 355 5.80 -24.67 -5.56
N TYR A 356 6.74 -25.59 -5.73
CA TYR A 356 6.61 -26.80 -6.53
C TYR A 356 6.30 -28.02 -5.64
N ASN A 357 6.11 -29.19 -6.25
CA ASN A 357 5.86 -30.44 -5.51
C ASN A 357 7.08 -30.87 -4.68
N ASP A 358 8.28 -30.73 -5.20
CA ASP A 358 9.54 -31.20 -4.62
C ASP A 358 10.41 -30.07 -4.04
N ARG A 359 10.23 -28.84 -4.51
CA ARG A 359 11.05 -27.68 -4.13
C ARG A 359 10.27 -26.40 -3.86
N ILE A 360 10.94 -25.44 -3.24
CA ILE A 360 10.50 -24.05 -3.05
C ILE A 360 11.58 -23.16 -3.63
N VAL A 361 11.18 -22.23 -4.49
CA VAL A 361 12.06 -21.21 -5.06
C VAL A 361 11.67 -19.86 -4.48
N ILE A 362 12.64 -19.13 -3.94
CA ILE A 362 12.50 -17.73 -3.56
C ILE A 362 13.44 -16.91 -4.45
N ALA A 363 12.88 -16.05 -5.29
CA ALA A 363 13.64 -15.20 -6.18
C ALA A 363 13.65 -13.75 -5.67
N GLU A 364 14.84 -13.16 -5.57
CA GLU A 364 15.05 -11.73 -5.39
C GLU A 364 15.25 -11.09 -6.78
N CYS A 365 14.51 -10.02 -7.05
CA CYS A 365 14.44 -9.35 -8.34
C CYS A 365 15.03 -7.94 -8.26
N LYS A 366 15.90 -7.59 -9.20
CA LYS A 366 16.46 -6.24 -9.33
C LYS A 366 16.42 -5.76 -10.77
N ALA A 367 15.36 -5.03 -11.10
CA ALA A 367 15.14 -4.45 -12.42
C ALA A 367 15.68 -3.01 -12.52
N LYS A 368 17.01 -2.84 -12.53
CA LYS A 368 17.66 -1.55 -12.72
C LYS A 368 18.76 -1.63 -13.78
N ARG A 369 19.18 -0.46 -14.29
CA ARG A 369 20.23 -0.38 -15.33
C ARG A 369 21.64 -0.52 -14.77
N SER A 370 21.84 -0.20 -13.49
CA SER A 370 23.13 -0.33 -12.81
C SER A 370 23.40 -1.75 -12.35
N MET A 371 24.66 -2.14 -12.35
CA MET A 371 25.11 -3.43 -11.81
C MET A 371 24.79 -3.54 -10.31
N ILE A 372 24.64 -4.78 -9.85
CA ILE A 372 24.48 -5.12 -8.43
C ILE A 372 25.86 -5.24 -7.80
N ASN A 373 26.08 -4.53 -6.70
CA ASN A 373 27.35 -4.52 -5.97
C ASN A 373 27.39 -5.61 -4.89
N LEU A 374 28.60 -5.86 -4.36
CA LEU A 374 28.84 -6.86 -3.32
C LEU A 374 27.98 -6.62 -2.06
N GLU A 375 27.85 -5.36 -1.61
CA GLU A 375 27.06 -5.01 -0.43
C GLU A 375 25.59 -5.48 -0.53
N THR A 376 24.98 -5.35 -1.71
CA THR A 376 23.60 -5.82 -1.95
C THR A 376 23.51 -7.34 -1.82
N ILE A 377 24.50 -8.06 -2.36
CA ILE A 377 24.55 -9.53 -2.31
C ILE A 377 24.80 -10.00 -0.88
N ASP A 378 25.72 -9.37 -0.15
CA ASP A 378 26.02 -9.71 1.24
C ASP A 378 24.80 -9.50 2.15
N LYS A 379 24.05 -8.40 1.98
CA LYS A 379 22.78 -8.19 2.69
C LYS A 379 21.75 -9.26 2.37
N TRP A 380 21.59 -9.63 1.11
CA TRP A 380 20.65 -10.67 0.71
C TRP A 380 21.00 -12.03 1.32
N LEU A 381 22.26 -12.45 1.22
CA LEU A 381 22.75 -13.72 1.75
C LEU A 381 22.81 -13.75 3.28
N GLY A 382 23.15 -12.62 3.92
CA GLY A 382 23.36 -12.52 5.36
C GLY A 382 22.10 -12.27 6.17
N GLU A 383 21.09 -11.60 5.59
CA GLU A 383 19.89 -11.19 6.30
C GLU A 383 18.63 -11.89 5.78
N LYS A 384 18.34 -11.77 4.48
CA LYS A 384 17.09 -12.26 3.88
C LYS A 384 17.06 -13.79 3.79
N VAL A 385 18.09 -14.40 3.20
CA VAL A 385 18.15 -15.87 2.99
C VAL A 385 17.99 -16.64 4.31
N PRO A 386 18.69 -16.31 5.41
CA PRO A 386 18.51 -16.99 6.69
C PRO A 386 17.10 -16.82 7.28
N ALA A 387 16.51 -15.64 7.17
CA ALA A 387 15.14 -15.38 7.61
C ALA A 387 14.12 -16.23 6.83
N PHE A 388 14.25 -16.28 5.51
CA PHE A 388 13.38 -17.11 4.66
C PHE A 388 13.49 -18.59 4.96
N LYS A 389 14.71 -19.11 5.12
CA LYS A 389 14.95 -20.52 5.46
C LYS A 389 14.27 -20.89 6.78
N LYS A 390 14.50 -20.10 7.83
CA LYS A 390 13.90 -20.31 9.16
C LYS A 390 12.37 -20.25 9.12
N TRP A 391 11.82 -19.36 8.31
CA TRP A 391 10.37 -19.27 8.15
C TRP A 391 9.78 -20.47 7.41
N ILE A 392 10.44 -20.96 6.35
CA ILE A 392 10.04 -22.18 5.61
C ILE A 392 10.08 -23.41 6.53
N GLU A 393 11.12 -23.56 7.36
CA GLU A 393 11.26 -24.70 8.28
C GLU A 393 10.11 -24.81 9.29
N LYS A 394 9.45 -23.69 9.62
CA LYS A 394 8.26 -23.64 10.48
C LYS A 394 6.97 -24.05 9.77
N GLN A 395 6.95 -24.13 8.45
CA GLN A 395 5.77 -24.48 7.68
C GLN A 395 5.69 -26.01 7.52
N GLU A 396 4.68 -26.62 8.13
CA GLU A 396 4.50 -28.08 8.20
C GLU A 396 4.56 -28.78 6.82
N THR A 397 3.95 -28.16 5.80
CA THR A 397 3.88 -28.72 4.45
C THR A 397 5.14 -28.50 3.60
N TRP A 398 6.06 -27.64 4.05
CA TRP A 398 7.18 -27.13 3.24
C TRP A 398 8.54 -27.49 3.81
N ASN A 399 8.63 -27.82 5.09
CA ASN A 399 9.87 -28.10 5.81
C ASN A 399 10.71 -29.27 5.25
N LYS A 400 10.13 -30.12 4.40
CA LYS A 400 10.80 -31.26 3.73
C LYS A 400 11.15 -30.99 2.25
N LYS A 401 10.77 -29.84 1.69
CA LYS A 401 11.05 -29.51 0.29
C LYS A 401 12.47 -28.98 0.13
N ASN A 402 13.07 -29.22 -1.02
CA ASN A 402 14.34 -28.58 -1.37
C ASN A 402 14.16 -27.06 -1.48
N ILE A 403 15.11 -26.29 -0.98
CA ILE A 403 15.04 -24.82 -1.03
C ILE A 403 16.03 -24.31 -2.06
N GLU A 404 15.55 -23.47 -2.98
CA GLU A 404 16.35 -22.78 -3.98
C GLU A 404 16.17 -21.26 -3.81
N PHE A 405 17.29 -20.55 -3.75
CA PHE A 405 17.31 -19.09 -3.75
C PHE A 405 17.85 -18.61 -5.09
N GLU A 406 17.11 -17.70 -5.73
CA GLU A 406 17.48 -17.13 -7.01
C GLU A 406 17.70 -15.62 -6.90
N PHE A 407 18.71 -15.09 -7.60
CA PHE A 407 18.93 -13.65 -7.71
C PHE A 407 18.90 -13.21 -9.18
N TRP A 408 17.94 -12.35 -9.54
CA TRP A 408 17.70 -11.91 -10.91
C TRP A 408 18.08 -10.44 -11.09
N SER A 409 19.04 -10.15 -11.97
CA SER A 409 19.48 -8.78 -12.25
C SER A 409 19.37 -8.43 -13.74
N THR A 410 18.60 -7.38 -14.06
CA THR A 410 18.57 -6.83 -15.43
C THR A 410 19.79 -5.96 -15.76
N GLY A 411 20.57 -5.60 -14.75
CA GLY A 411 21.75 -4.74 -14.87
C GLY A 411 23.08 -5.50 -14.84
N GLY A 412 23.06 -6.80 -14.55
CA GLY A 412 24.25 -7.61 -14.28
C GLY A 412 24.79 -7.43 -12.86
N PHE A 413 25.98 -7.96 -12.61
CA PHE A 413 26.69 -7.90 -11.34
C PHE A 413 28.08 -7.24 -11.50
N THR A 414 28.60 -6.63 -10.45
CA THR A 414 30.02 -6.28 -10.40
C THR A 414 30.86 -7.55 -10.22
N ASP A 415 32.12 -7.54 -10.66
CA ASP A 415 33.01 -8.72 -10.58
C ASP A 415 33.05 -9.34 -9.19
N GLU A 416 33.26 -8.53 -8.14
CA GLU A 416 33.27 -8.99 -6.74
C GLU A 416 31.95 -9.66 -6.30
N ALA A 417 30.82 -9.15 -6.79
CA ALA A 417 29.50 -9.69 -6.47
C ALA A 417 29.26 -11.02 -7.21
N LEU A 418 29.74 -11.11 -8.45
CA LEU A 418 29.68 -12.32 -9.26
C LEU A 418 30.56 -13.43 -8.65
N GLU A 419 31.79 -13.11 -8.26
CA GLU A 419 32.69 -14.05 -7.56
C GLU A 419 32.03 -14.60 -6.28
N LYS A 420 31.37 -13.74 -5.50
CA LYS A 420 30.64 -14.16 -4.30
C LYS A 420 29.49 -15.11 -4.62
N LEU A 421 28.67 -14.79 -5.62
CA LEU A 421 27.55 -15.62 -6.05
C LEU A 421 28.02 -16.97 -6.59
N GLU A 422 29.10 -16.97 -7.39
CA GLU A 422 29.74 -18.19 -7.89
C GLU A 422 30.22 -19.09 -6.76
N TYR A 423 30.95 -18.52 -5.80
CA TYR A 423 31.44 -19.26 -4.64
C TYR A 423 30.30 -19.90 -3.85
N ILE A 424 29.24 -19.15 -3.55
CA ILE A 424 28.10 -19.65 -2.79
C ILE A 424 27.31 -20.70 -3.58
N SER A 425 27.12 -20.50 -4.89
CA SER A 425 26.41 -21.47 -5.75
C SER A 425 27.08 -22.85 -5.76
N LYS A 426 28.41 -22.90 -5.59
CA LYS A 426 29.21 -24.14 -5.55
C LYS A 426 29.35 -24.73 -4.15
N SER A 427 29.37 -23.89 -3.11
CA SER A 427 29.69 -24.31 -1.73
C SER A 427 28.47 -24.57 -0.85
N ALA A 428 27.30 -23.99 -1.17
CA ALA A 428 26.09 -24.18 -0.38
C ALA A 428 25.54 -25.61 -0.49
N SER A 429 25.43 -26.32 0.63
CA SER A 429 24.95 -27.71 0.68
C SER A 429 23.53 -27.86 1.21
N LYS A 430 23.03 -26.89 1.98
CA LYS A 430 21.70 -26.94 2.63
C LYS A 430 20.58 -26.37 1.76
N TYR A 431 20.93 -25.64 0.71
CA TYR A 431 20.03 -25.02 -0.26
C TYR A 431 20.82 -24.74 -1.53
N LYS A 432 20.13 -24.60 -2.65
CA LYS A 432 20.73 -24.19 -3.92
C LYS A 432 20.67 -22.68 -4.05
N VAL A 433 21.73 -22.08 -4.58
CA VAL A 433 21.75 -20.67 -5.00
C VAL A 433 21.96 -20.60 -6.49
N SER A 434 21.15 -19.81 -7.17
CA SER A 434 21.31 -19.50 -8.60
C SER A 434 21.20 -18.01 -8.82
N TYR A 435 21.80 -17.51 -9.88
CA TYR A 435 21.76 -16.11 -10.25
C TYR A 435 21.62 -15.99 -11.76
N PHE A 436 20.96 -14.92 -12.21
CA PHE A 436 20.63 -14.71 -13.62
C PHE A 436 20.98 -13.29 -14.04
N GLU A 437 21.87 -13.19 -15.02
CA GLU A 437 22.25 -11.96 -15.69
C GLU A 437 21.39 -11.70 -16.94
N PRO A 438 21.50 -10.51 -17.57
CA PRO A 438 20.67 -10.16 -18.73
C PRO A 438 20.63 -11.21 -19.84
N ASN A 439 21.77 -11.87 -20.12
CA ASN A 439 21.84 -12.92 -21.14
C ASN A 439 21.17 -14.21 -20.68
N ASP A 440 21.32 -14.61 -19.41
CA ASP A 440 20.66 -15.79 -18.86
C ASP A 440 19.14 -15.62 -18.86
N ILE A 441 18.66 -14.44 -18.47
CA ILE A 441 17.24 -14.10 -18.46
C ILE A 441 16.66 -14.21 -19.88
N ARG A 442 17.36 -13.64 -20.87
CA ARG A 442 16.97 -13.73 -22.29
C ARG A 442 16.96 -15.17 -22.78
N ASN A 443 17.99 -15.95 -22.46
CA ASN A 443 18.09 -17.36 -22.85
C ASN A 443 16.98 -18.21 -22.22
N LYS A 444 16.61 -17.91 -20.97
CA LYS A 444 15.49 -18.58 -20.29
C LYS A 444 14.18 -18.30 -21.02
N ALA A 445 13.89 -17.05 -21.34
CA ALA A 445 12.70 -16.70 -22.15
C ALA A 445 12.71 -17.34 -23.55
N LEU A 446 13.87 -17.43 -24.21
CA LEU A 446 14.02 -18.11 -25.50
C LEU A 446 13.71 -19.61 -25.40
N SER A 447 14.23 -20.27 -24.37
CA SER A 447 14.00 -21.70 -24.14
C SER A 447 12.53 -22.06 -23.91
N MET A 448 11.75 -21.09 -23.41
CA MET A 448 10.31 -21.23 -23.17
C MET A 448 9.46 -21.07 -24.43
N GLN A 449 10.07 -20.71 -25.58
CA GLN A 449 9.38 -20.44 -26.84
C GLN A 449 8.27 -19.37 -26.74
N ASN A 450 8.32 -18.51 -25.71
CA ASN A 450 7.35 -17.43 -25.53
C ASN A 450 7.84 -16.14 -26.21
N LYS A 451 7.32 -15.88 -27.41
CA LYS A 451 7.69 -14.71 -28.22
C LYS A 451 7.34 -13.38 -27.53
N LYS A 452 6.15 -13.26 -26.92
CA LYS A 452 5.71 -12.02 -26.27
C LYS A 452 6.57 -11.68 -25.06
N LEU A 453 6.92 -12.68 -24.26
CA LEU A 453 7.78 -12.52 -23.09
C LEU A 453 9.17 -12.05 -23.50
N LYS A 454 9.74 -12.67 -24.55
CA LYS A 454 11.02 -12.25 -25.11
C LYS A 454 10.99 -10.80 -25.59
N GLU A 455 9.99 -10.42 -26.39
CA GLU A 455 9.83 -9.04 -26.88
C GLU A 455 9.74 -8.06 -25.72
N ALA A 456 8.92 -8.34 -24.70
CA ALA A 456 8.81 -7.46 -23.54
C ALA A 456 10.12 -7.34 -22.75
N LEU A 457 10.88 -8.43 -22.62
CA LEU A 457 12.20 -8.41 -22.00
C LEU A 457 13.17 -7.51 -22.77
N ASP A 458 13.26 -7.67 -24.08
CA ASP A 458 14.16 -6.88 -24.93
C ASP A 458 13.73 -5.40 -25.03
N ASP A 459 12.43 -5.13 -25.16
CA ASP A 459 11.89 -3.78 -25.37
C ASP A 459 11.83 -2.94 -24.09
N PHE A 460 11.73 -3.60 -22.93
CA PHE A 460 11.44 -2.90 -21.68
C PHE A 460 12.47 -3.17 -20.59
N PHE A 461 12.95 -4.40 -20.38
CA PHE A 461 13.74 -4.76 -19.20
C PHE A 461 15.25 -4.83 -19.44
N LEU A 462 15.67 -5.30 -20.60
CA LEU A 462 17.06 -5.54 -20.95
C LEU A 462 17.58 -4.42 -21.86
N LYS A 463 18.89 -4.22 -21.90
CA LYS A 463 19.49 -3.37 -22.93
C LYS A 463 19.39 -4.09 -24.28
N ALA A 464 19.00 -3.36 -25.32
CA ALA A 464 19.17 -3.81 -26.70
C ALA A 464 20.67 -4.09 -26.92
N LYS A 465 20.99 -5.16 -27.66
CA LYS A 465 22.36 -5.36 -28.13
C LYS A 465 22.72 -4.15 -29.00
N VAL A 466 23.79 -3.45 -28.62
CA VAL A 466 24.49 -2.53 -29.53
C VAL A 466 25.25 -3.36 -30.53
#